data_AF-A0A9D2ST98-F1
#
_entry.id   AF-A0A9D2ST98-F1
#
_cell.length_a   1.000
_cell.length_b   1.000
_cell.length_c   1.000
_cell.angle_alpha   90.00
_cell.angle_beta   90.00
_cell.angle_gamma   90.00
#
_symmetry.space_group_name_H-M   'P 1'
#
loop_
_entity.id
_entity.type
_entity.pdbx_description
1 polymer ?
#
loop_
_entity_poly.entity_id
_entity_poly.type
_entity_poly.pdbx_seq_one_letter_code
_entity_poly.pdbx_strand_id
1 'polypeptide(L)'
;MYCGSIPEADIARDAEHMGLTKEQFIEKYLTEGDGENGYQTKNVPCDFLSADGNCQLGDYRPESCKKYPYTDQPDRWASLYSVLDVIEVCPVAFEIYERLKKEYGWRYRR
;
A
#
# COMPACT_ATOMS: atom_id res chain seq x y z
N MET A 1 3.58 -1.45 8.79
CA MET A 1 2.24 -0.99 8.41
C MET A 1 2.45 0.24 7.52
N TYR A 2 1.75 0.36 6.39
CA TYR A 2 2.12 1.24 5.27
C TYR A 2 1.62 2.68 5.45
N CYS A 3 2.50 3.66 5.22
CA CYS A 3 2.14 5.08 5.03
C CYS A 3 1.84 5.31 3.55
N GLY A 4 0.76 6.03 3.23
CA GLY A 4 0.50 6.43 1.85
C GLY A 4 1.44 7.56 1.43
N SER A 5 2.02 7.46 0.23
CA SER A 5 2.81 8.55 -0.37
C SER A 5 1.97 9.29 -1.41
N ILE A 6 1.81 10.60 -1.23
CA ILE A 6 1.08 11.48 -2.14
C ILE A 6 2.08 12.45 -2.80
N PRO A 7 2.28 12.37 -4.13
CA PRO A 7 3.07 13.34 -4.86
C PRO A 7 2.46 14.74 -4.77
N GLU A 8 3.29 15.79 -4.73
CA GLU A 8 2.81 17.17 -4.67
C GLU A 8 1.85 17.52 -5.83
N ALA A 9 2.11 16.96 -7.02
CA ALA A 9 1.28 17.12 -8.19
C ALA A 9 -0.15 16.57 -8.03
N ASP A 10 -0.37 15.59 -7.15
CA ASP A 10 -1.67 14.96 -6.92
C ASP A 10 -2.50 15.68 -5.84
N ILE A 11 -1.87 16.46 -4.95
CA ILE A 11 -2.53 17.12 -3.80
C ILE A 11 -3.73 17.96 -4.22
N ALA A 12 -3.59 18.74 -5.31
CA ALA A 12 -4.65 19.62 -5.78
C ALA A 12 -5.93 18.85 -6.10
N ARG A 13 -5.78 17.73 -6.82
CA ARG A 13 -6.86 16.88 -7.28
C ARG A 13 -7.46 16.08 -6.13
N ASP A 14 -6.61 15.56 -5.24
CA ASP A 14 -7.04 14.74 -4.11
C ASP A 14 -7.78 15.58 -3.06
N ALA A 15 -7.33 16.82 -2.82
CA ALA A 15 -8.02 17.78 -1.96
C ALA A 15 -9.40 18.17 -2.53
N GLU A 16 -9.49 18.44 -3.84
CA GLU A 16 -10.75 18.74 -4.53
C GLU A 16 -11.74 17.58 -4.41
N HIS A 17 -11.27 16.34 -4.61
CA HIS A 17 -12.09 15.14 -4.45
C HIS A 17 -12.66 15.00 -3.03
N MET A 18 -11.88 15.40 -2.02
CA MET A 18 -12.31 15.39 -0.62
C MET A 18 -13.09 16.65 -0.19
N GLY A 19 -13.30 17.61 -1.09
CA GLY A 19 -13.98 18.87 -0.79
C GLY A 19 -13.21 19.77 0.18
N LEU A 20 -11.88 19.69 0.18
CA LEU A 20 -10.98 20.48 1.03
C LEU A 20 -10.10 21.41 0.20
N THR A 21 -9.60 22.49 0.81
CA THR A 21 -8.49 23.24 0.21
C THR A 21 -7.19 22.45 0.32
N LYS A 22 -6.18 22.80 -0.49
CA LYS A 22 -4.86 22.16 -0.42
C LYS A 22 -4.26 22.24 0.99
N GLU A 23 -4.35 23.41 1.60
CA GLU A 23 -3.82 23.68 2.94
C GLU A 23 -4.52 22.82 3.98
N GLN A 24 -5.85 22.73 3.92
CA GLN A 24 -6.64 21.89 4.82
C GLN A 24 -6.35 20.40 4.64
N PHE A 25 -6.19 19.95 3.39
CA PHE A 25 -5.87 18.56 3.10
C PHE A 25 -4.49 18.17 3.64
N ILE A 26 -3.48 19.04 3.42
CA ILE A 26 -2.14 18.84 3.95
C ILE A 26 -2.16 18.86 5.48
N GLU A 27 -2.76 19.89 6.08
CA GLU A 27 -2.83 20.03 7.53
C GLU A 27 -3.56 18.86 8.19
N LYS A 28 -4.60 18.32 7.56
CA LYS A 28 -5.39 17.24 8.15
C LYS A 28 -4.73 15.87 7.98
N TYR A 29 -4.19 15.58 6.80
CA TYR A 29 -3.83 14.21 6.43
C TYR A 29 -2.34 13.98 6.16
N LEU A 30 -1.56 15.02 5.90
CA LEU A 30 -0.22 14.87 5.32
C LEU A 30 0.90 15.50 6.14
N THR A 31 2.09 14.92 6.04
CA THR A 31 3.35 15.47 6.54
C THR A 31 4.39 15.41 5.44
N GLU A 32 5.41 16.26 5.50
CA GLU A 32 6.51 16.24 4.52
C GLU A 32 7.21 14.87 4.57
N GLY A 33 7.44 14.27 3.40
CA GLY A 33 8.13 12.99 3.33
C GLY A 33 9.63 13.16 3.58
N ASP A 34 10.25 12.15 4.21
CA ASP A 34 11.70 12.11 4.43
C ASP A 34 12.44 11.90 3.09
N GLY A 35 12.64 12.99 2.32
CA GLY A 35 13.57 13.04 1.19
C GLY A 35 12.98 12.86 -0.22
N GLU A 36 11.67 12.77 -0.39
CA GLU A 36 11.01 12.75 -1.71
C GLU A 36 10.24 14.04 -1.98
N ASN A 37 10.09 14.42 -3.26
CA ASN A 37 9.22 15.51 -3.70
C ASN A 37 7.74 15.11 -3.53
N GLY A 38 7.27 15.06 -2.28
CA GLY A 38 5.92 14.63 -1.94
C GLY A 38 5.68 14.57 -0.43
N TYR A 39 4.48 14.11 -0.10
CA TYR A 39 3.99 14.04 1.26
C TYR A 39 3.65 12.61 1.65
N GLN A 40 3.67 12.34 2.95
CA GLN A 40 3.24 11.07 3.52
C GLN A 40 2.02 11.26 4.40
N THR A 41 1.18 10.22 4.52
CA THR A 41 0.07 10.24 5.48
C THR A 41 0.58 10.30 6.91
N LYS A 42 -0.05 11.11 7.76
CA LYS A 42 0.36 11.31 9.15
C LYS A 42 0.22 10.05 10.00
N ASN A 43 -0.82 9.25 9.73
CA ASN A 43 -1.12 8.07 10.54
C ASN A 43 -0.81 6.76 9.82
N VAL A 44 -0.61 5.74 10.65
CA VAL A 44 -0.36 4.36 10.25
C VAL A 44 -1.37 3.47 10.99
N PRO A 45 -2.27 2.75 10.29
CA PRO A 45 -2.38 2.65 8.83
C PRO A 45 -2.77 3.98 8.17
N CYS A 46 -2.47 4.09 6.87
CA CYS A 46 -2.81 5.23 6.01
C CYS A 46 -4.19 5.82 6.35
N ASP A 47 -4.24 7.15 6.52
CA ASP A 47 -5.44 7.92 6.87
C ASP A 47 -6.63 7.71 5.93
N PHE A 48 -6.36 7.39 4.66
CA PHE A 48 -7.39 7.16 3.65
C PHE A 48 -7.89 5.72 3.62
N LEU A 49 -7.31 4.80 4.39
CA LEU A 49 -7.72 3.40 4.45
C LEU A 49 -8.86 3.23 5.45
N SER A 50 -10.01 2.77 4.96
CA SER A 50 -11.20 2.50 5.76
C SER A 50 -11.17 1.09 6.36
N ALA A 51 -11.97 0.85 7.40
CA ALA A 51 -12.00 -0.42 8.14
C ALA A 51 -12.48 -1.61 7.28
N ASP A 52 -13.23 -1.35 6.22
CA ASP A 52 -13.68 -2.32 5.22
C ASP A 52 -12.63 -2.61 4.13
N GLY A 53 -11.45 -1.97 4.21
CA GLY A 53 -10.34 -2.12 3.27
C GLY A 53 -10.44 -1.19 2.04
N ASN A 54 -11.46 -0.33 1.96
CA ASN A 54 -11.60 0.63 0.87
C ASN A 54 -10.75 1.88 1.10
N CYS A 55 -10.30 2.50 0.01
CA CYS A 55 -9.57 3.76 0.07
C CYS A 55 -10.51 4.94 -0.22
N GLN A 56 -10.48 5.96 0.64
CA GLN A 56 -11.29 7.18 0.51
C GLN A 56 -11.00 7.97 -0.77
N LEU A 57 -9.80 7.82 -1.36
CA LEU A 57 -9.43 8.46 -2.63
C LEU A 57 -9.97 7.71 -3.87
N GLY A 58 -10.53 6.50 -3.70
CA GLY A 58 -11.13 5.74 -4.80
C GLY A 58 -10.21 5.58 -6.02
N ASP A 59 -10.64 6.08 -7.18
CA ASP A 59 -9.88 6.02 -8.44
C ASP A 59 -8.75 7.07 -8.53
N TYR A 60 -8.78 8.08 -7.66
CA TYR A 60 -7.78 9.15 -7.58
C TYR A 60 -6.53 8.78 -6.78
N ARG A 61 -6.45 7.53 -6.28
CA ARG A 61 -5.27 7.01 -5.58
C ARG A 61 -3.97 7.32 -6.37
N PRO A 62 -2.89 7.74 -5.67
CA PRO A 62 -1.58 7.88 -6.29
C PRO A 62 -1.12 6.59 -7.00
N GLU A 63 -0.31 6.72 -8.05
CA GLU A 63 0.19 5.58 -8.81
C GLU A 63 0.98 4.58 -7.94
N SER A 64 1.71 5.08 -6.94
CA SER A 64 2.38 4.26 -5.92
C SER A 64 1.38 3.36 -5.16
N CYS A 65 0.26 3.94 -4.70
CA CYS A 65 -0.81 3.23 -4.01
C CYS A 65 -1.52 2.22 -4.90
N LYS A 66 -1.70 2.52 -6.20
CA LYS A 66 -2.31 1.57 -7.16
C LYS A 66 -1.43 0.36 -7.42
N LYS A 67 -0.11 0.58 -7.47
CA LYS A 67 0.86 -0.48 -7.74
C LYS A 67 1.21 -1.28 -6.49
N TYR A 68 1.05 -0.72 -5.29
CA TYR A 68 1.33 -1.41 -4.03
C TYR A 68 0.56 -2.75 -3.92
N PRO A 69 1.20 -3.87 -3.51
CA PRO A 69 2.57 -4.03 -3.00
C PRO A 69 3.63 -4.35 -4.08
N TYR A 70 3.42 -3.86 -5.30
CA TYR A 70 4.31 -3.95 -6.47
C TYR A 70 4.55 -5.37 -6.96
N THR A 71 3.55 -6.25 -6.81
CA THR A 71 3.66 -7.67 -7.20
C THR A 71 3.65 -7.91 -8.70
N ASP A 72 3.20 -6.93 -9.50
CA ASP A 72 3.04 -7.00 -10.94
C ASP A 72 4.21 -6.38 -11.74
N GLN A 73 5.32 -6.03 -11.07
CA GLN A 73 6.48 -5.42 -11.72
C GLN A 73 7.37 -6.49 -12.39
N PRO A 74 7.93 -6.24 -13.58
CA PRO A 74 8.69 -7.25 -14.35
C PRO A 74 9.85 -7.91 -13.57
N ASP A 75 10.52 -7.15 -12.72
CA ASP A 75 11.64 -7.55 -11.87
C ASP A 75 11.19 -8.22 -10.56
N ARG A 76 9.95 -7.99 -10.13
CA ARG A 76 9.41 -8.58 -8.89
C ARG A 76 9.11 -10.06 -8.99
N TRP A 77 8.97 -10.59 -10.21
CA TRP A 77 8.79 -12.03 -10.43
C TRP A 77 9.96 -12.83 -9.85
N ALA A 78 11.20 -12.38 -10.05
CA ALA A 78 12.39 -13.06 -9.51
C ALA A 78 12.37 -13.10 -7.97
N SER A 79 11.97 -12.01 -7.31
CA SER A 79 11.83 -11.96 -5.85
C SER A 79 10.67 -12.80 -5.31
N LEU A 80 9.60 -12.98 -6.09
CA LEU A 80 8.51 -13.87 -5.72
C LEU A 80 8.90 -15.34 -5.93
N TYR A 81 9.68 -15.66 -6.95
CA TYR A 81 10.25 -17.00 -7.13
C TYR A 81 11.24 -17.35 -6.02
N SER A 82 12.08 -16.42 -5.57
CA SER A 82 13.02 -16.70 -4.48
C SER A 82 12.32 -17.07 -3.17
N VAL A 83 11.05 -16.69 -2.98
CA VAL A 83 10.24 -17.18 -1.85
C VAL A 83 10.09 -18.70 -1.92
N LEU A 84 9.86 -19.27 -3.11
CA LEU A 84 9.72 -20.72 -3.30
C LEU A 84 11.01 -21.45 -2.90
N ASP A 85 12.16 -20.91 -3.27
CA ASP A 85 13.47 -21.47 -2.87
C ASP A 85 13.65 -21.40 -1.35
N VAL A 86 13.23 -20.30 -0.71
CA VAL A 86 13.35 -20.11 0.73
C VAL A 86 12.41 -21.03 1.53
N ILE A 87 11.16 -21.23 1.08
CA ILE A 87 10.20 -22.11 1.78
C ILE A 87 10.58 -23.59 1.66
N GLU A 88 11.30 -24.00 0.61
CA GLU A 88 11.78 -25.38 0.46
C GLU A 88 12.87 -25.71 1.49
N VAL A 89 13.72 -24.74 1.82
CA VAL A 89 14.87 -24.93 2.72
C VAL A 89 14.54 -24.60 4.19
N CYS A 90 13.76 -23.55 4.43
CA CYS A 90 13.54 -23.02 5.78
C CYS A 90 12.15 -23.40 6.32
N PRO A 91 12.07 -24.25 7.37
CA PRO A 91 10.78 -24.65 7.95
C PRO A 91 10.01 -23.50 8.60
N VAL A 92 10.70 -22.45 9.07
CA VAL A 92 10.07 -21.25 9.63
C VAL A 92 9.37 -20.45 8.53
N ALA A 93 10.02 -20.28 7.38
CA ALA A 93 9.42 -19.61 6.24
C ALA A 93 8.21 -20.40 5.72
N PHE A 94 8.32 -21.72 5.60
CA PHE A 94 7.21 -22.59 5.24
C PHE A 94 5.99 -22.40 6.16
N GLU A 95 6.20 -22.44 7.47
CA GLU A 95 5.14 -22.26 8.48
C GLU A 95 4.47 -20.88 8.39
N ILE A 96 5.24 -19.81 8.12
CA ILE A 96 4.67 -18.46 7.90
C ILE A 96 3.67 -18.51 6.74
N TYR A 97 4.04 -19.08 5.60
CA TYR A 97 3.14 -19.17 4.43
C TYR A 97 1.94 -20.08 4.68
N GLU A 98 2.09 -21.19 5.42
CA GLU A 98 0.96 -22.05 5.81
C GLU A 98 -0.05 -21.33 6.72
N ARG A 99 0.42 -20.45 7.62
CA ARG A 99 -0.47 -19.61 8.43
C ARG A 99 -1.20 -18.57 7.59
N LEU A 100 -0.50 -17.90 6.67
CA LEU A 100 -1.12 -16.93 5.77
C LEU A 100 -2.24 -17.58 4.93
N LYS A 101 -2.05 -18.81 4.45
CA LYS A 101 -3.12 -19.57 3.75
C LYS A 101 -4.37 -19.69 4.60
N LYS A 102 -4.25 -19.95 5.90
CA LYS A 102 -5.40 -20.05 6.83
C LYS A 102 -6.05 -18.69 7.05
N GLU A 103 -5.25 -17.65 7.28
CA GLU A 103 -5.72 -16.29 7.55
C GLU A 103 -6.50 -15.69 6.38
N TYR A 104 -6.02 -15.87 5.15
CA TYR A 104 -6.71 -15.40 3.94
C TYR A 104 -7.78 -16.37 3.42
N GLY A 105 -8.07 -17.46 4.14
CA GLY A 105 -9.07 -18.44 3.72
C GLY A 105 -8.76 -19.09 2.38
N TRP A 106 -7.48 -19.31 2.08
CA TRP A 106 -7.02 -19.88 0.82
C TRP A 106 -7.58 -21.30 0.63
N ARG A 107 -8.14 -21.56 -0.55
CA ARG A 107 -8.70 -22.88 -0.91
C ARG A 107 -8.04 -23.37 -2.18
N TYR A 108 -7.65 -24.65 -2.19
CA TYR A 108 -7.29 -25.33 -3.44
C TYR A 108 -8.50 -25.31 -4.38
N ARG A 109 -8.42 -24.52 -5.45
CA ARG A 109 -9.29 -24.70 -6.61
C ARG A 109 -8.70 -25.87 -7.40
N ARG A 110 -9.24 -27.06 -7.18
CA ARG A 110 -9.02 -28.21 -8.06
C ARG A 110 -9.88 -28.08 -9.31
#